data_AF-W2CXT6-F1
#
_entry.id   AF-W2CXT6-F1
#
_cell.length_a   1.000
_cell.length_b   1.000
_cell.length_c   1.000
_cell.angle_alpha   90.00
_cell.angle_beta   90.00
_cell.angle_gamma   90.00
#
_symmetry.space_group_name_H-M   'P 1'
#
loop_
_entity.id
_entity.type
_entity.pdbx_description
1 polymer ?
#
loop_
_entity_poly.entity_id
_entity_poly.type
_entity_poly.pdbx_seq_one_letter_code
_entity_poly.pdbx_strand_id
1 'polypeptide(L)' 'MGDNEKEALAILRQTALFYAHISNLIKVKDVSWVDATKALATYAKIAFKRFFSPRYRVPEEVFKRLNIED' A
#
# COMPACT_ATOMS: atom_id res chain seq x y z
N MET A 1 12.72 -15.48 -4.77
CA MET A 1 11.48 -14.72 -4.56
C MET A 1 10.74 -14.66 -5.89
N GLY A 2 9.53 -15.23 -5.95
CA GLY A 2 8.68 -15.18 -7.13
C GLY A 2 8.17 -13.76 -7.41
N ASP A 3 7.66 -13.50 -8.61
CA ASP A 3 7.23 -12.16 -9.02
C ASP A 3 6.11 -11.62 -8.13
N ASN A 4 5.19 -12.49 -7.70
CA ASN A 4 4.12 -12.14 -6.76
C ASN A 4 4.66 -11.69 -5.39
N GLU A 5 5.70 -12.35 -4.90
CA GLU A 5 6.32 -12.00 -3.63
C GLU A 5 7.04 -10.64 -3.75
N LYS A 6 7.76 -10.40 -4.86
CA LYS A 6 8.45 -9.12 -5.12
C LYS A 6 7.47 -7.95 -5.23
N GLU A 7 6.39 -8.10 -6.01
CA GLU A 7 5.33 -7.10 -6.13
C GLU A 7 4.71 -6.78 -4.77
N ALA A 8 4.36 -7.82 -4.01
CA ALA A 8 3.76 -7.65 -2.68
C ALA A 8 4.71 -6.91 -1.74
N LEU A 9 6.01 -7.23 -1.77
CA LEU A 9 7.01 -6.57 -0.95
C LEU A 9 7.16 -5.09 -1.31
N ALA A 10 7.15 -4.74 -2.60
CA ALA A 10 7.20 -3.34 -3.05
C ALA A 10 6.00 -2.53 -2.51
N ILE A 11 4.80 -3.09 -2.58
CA ILE A 11 3.57 -2.46 -2.07
C ILE A 11 3.62 -2.29 -0.55
N LEU A 12 4.05 -3.31 0.19
CA LEU A 12 4.17 -3.25 1.65
C LEU A 12 5.19 -2.19 2.07
N ARG A 13 6.33 -2.12 1.38
CA ARG A 13 7.37 -1.12 1.63
C ARG A 13 6.86 0.30 1.38
N GLN A 14 6.20 0.56 0.26
CA GLN A 14 5.65 1.89 0.00
C GLN A 14 4.54 2.24 0.98
N THR A 15 3.64 1.30 1.28
CA THR A 15 2.58 1.51 2.29
C THR A 15 3.17 1.93 3.64
N ALA A 16 4.28 1.30 4.06
CA ALA A 16 4.98 1.68 5.29
C ALA A 16 5.53 3.12 5.26
N LEU A 17 6.08 3.56 4.12
CA LEU A 17 6.61 4.93 3.96
C LEU A 17 5.49 5.98 4.04
N PHE A 18 4.31 5.69 3.51
CA PHE A 18 3.17 6.61 3.57
C PHE A 18 2.65 6.87 5.00
N TYR A 19 2.93 6.00 5.99
CA TYR A 19 2.54 6.28 7.38
C TYR A 19 3.24 7.51 7.97
N ALA A 20 4.41 7.90 7.46
CA ALA A 20 5.02 9.18 7.82
C ALA A 20 4.13 10.37 7.39
N HIS A 21 3.55 10.31 6.19
CA HIS A 21 2.61 11.32 5.71
C HIS A 21 1.31 11.34 6.52
N ILE A 22 0.75 10.16 6.83
CA ILE A 22 -0.42 10.04 7.72
C ILE A 22 -0.17 10.70 9.07
N SER A 23 1.01 10.48 9.67
CA SER A 23 1.36 11.09 10.96
C SER A 23 1.32 12.62 10.91
N ASN A 24 1.68 13.22 9.77
CA ASN A 24 1.61 14.67 9.59
C ASN A 24 0.17 15.15 9.46
N LEU A 25 -0.69 14.44 8.73
CA LEU A 25 -2.13 14.76 8.63
C LEU A 25 -2.81 14.72 10.00
N ILE A 26 -2.48 13.73 10.85
CA ILE A 26 -2.96 13.65 12.23
C ILE A 26 -2.51 14.88 13.03
N LYS A 27 -1.22 15.25 12.95
CA LYS A 27 -0.67 16.41 13.68
C LYS A 27 -1.37 17.71 13.32
N VAL A 28 -1.68 17.92 12.03
CA VAL A 28 -2.39 19.13 11.56
C VAL A 28 -3.92 19.01 11.63
N LYS A 29 -4.43 17.92 12.22
CA LYS A 29 -5.87 17.61 12.39
C LYS A 29 -6.65 17.57 11.06
N ASP A 30 -5.98 17.20 9.97
CA ASP A 30 -6.61 17.02 8.67
C ASP A 30 -7.38 15.70 8.64
N VAL A 31 -8.70 15.76 8.55
CA VAL A 31 -9.59 14.58 8.61
C VAL A 31 -9.36 13.55 7.51
N SER A 32 -8.67 13.91 6.41
CA SER A 32 -8.33 12.99 5.33
C SER A 32 -7.41 11.84 5.78
N TRP A 33 -6.73 11.98 6.94
CA TRP A 33 -5.86 10.93 7.50
C TRP A 33 -6.62 9.60 7.68
N VAL A 34 -7.91 9.65 8.00
CA VAL A 34 -8.75 8.46 8.22
C VAL A 34 -8.92 7.67 6.93
N ASP A 35 -9.33 8.33 5.85
CA ASP A 35 -9.59 7.66 4.58
C ASP A 35 -8.29 7.21 3.89
N ALA A 36 -7.22 8.00 4.02
CA ALA A 36 -5.90 7.60 3.58
C ALA A 36 -5.42 6.34 4.31
N THR A 37 -5.61 6.24 5.63
CA THR A 37 -5.24 5.04 6.40
C THR A 37 -6.07 3.81 6.00
N LYS A 38 -7.37 3.96 5.75
CA LYS A 38 -8.23 2.86 5.25
C LYS A 38 -7.76 2.36 3.89
N ALA A 39 -7.38 3.26 2.99
CA ALA A 39 -6.84 2.91 1.67
C ALA A 39 -5.53 2.13 1.79
N LEU A 40 -4.58 2.63 2.60
CA LEU A 40 -3.30 1.96 2.86
C LEU A 40 -3.48 0.56 3.48
N ALA A 41 -4.39 0.41 4.45
CA ALA A 41 -4.71 -0.89 5.04
C ALA A 41 -5.28 -1.87 4.01
N THR A 42 -6.07 -1.36 3.06
CA THR A 42 -6.61 -2.15 1.95
C THR A 42 -5.50 -2.62 1.02
N TYR A 43 -4.54 -1.75 0.66
CA TYR A 43 -3.41 -2.12 -0.19
C TYR A 43 -2.50 -3.14 0.48
N ALA A 44 -2.18 -2.95 1.78
CA ALA A 44 -1.42 -3.91 2.55
C ALA A 44 -2.10 -5.29 2.55
N LYS A 45 -3.42 -5.34 2.76
CA LYS A 45 -4.19 -6.60 2.73
C LYS A 45 -4.11 -7.30 1.37
N ILE A 46 -4.20 -6.57 0.27
CA ILE A 46 -4.08 -7.13 -1.09
C ILE A 46 -2.65 -7.64 -1.32
N ALA A 47 -1.64 -6.87 -0.91
CA ALA A 47 -0.23 -7.27 -1.00
C ALA A 47 0.06 -8.54 -0.21
N PHE A 48 -0.43 -8.66 1.03
CA PHE A 48 -0.29 -9.89 1.81
C PHE A 48 -0.89 -11.10 1.10
N LYS A 49 -2.08 -10.95 0.51
CA LYS A 49 -2.69 -12.03 -0.29
C LYS A 49 -1.84 -12.41 -1.50
N ARG A 50 -1.32 -11.41 -2.23
CA ARG A 50 -0.43 -11.60 -3.40
C ARG A 50 0.88 -12.29 -3.00
N PHE A 51 1.44 -11.96 -1.84
CA PHE A 51 2.67 -12.57 -1.33
C PHE A 51 2.53 -14.09 -1.21
N PHE A 52 1.45 -14.58 -0.59
CA PHE A 52 1.26 -16.02 -0.37
C PHE A 52 0.64 -16.77 -1.56
N SER A 53 0.00 -16.07 -2.50
CA SER A 53 -0.62 -16.74 -3.65
C SER A 53 -0.63 -15.89 -4.91
N PRO A 54 -0.07 -16.39 -6.02
CA PRO A 54 0.00 -15.64 -7.27
C PRO A 54 -1.36 -15.47 -7.96
N ARG A 55 -2.42 -16.16 -7.48
CA ARG A 55 -3.79 -16.02 -8.01
C ARG A 55 -4.39 -14.64 -7.74
N TYR A 56 -3.94 -13.99 -6.68
CA TYR A 56 -4.36 -12.63 -6.39
C TYR A 56 -3.57 -11.70 -7.29
N ARG A 57 -4.28 -10.75 -7.89
CA ARG A 57 -3.68 -9.67 -8.67
C ARG A 57 -3.90 -8.37 -7.94
N VAL A 58 -2.88 -7.53 -7.97
CA VAL A 58 -2.98 -6.17 -7.44
C VAL A 58 -3.47 -5.29 -8.61
N PRO A 59 -4.52 -4.46 -8.43
CA PRO A 59 -4.91 -3.51 -9.45
C PRO A 59 -3.77 -2.53 -9.75
N GLU A 60 -3.56 -2.21 -11.03
CA GLU A 60 -2.52 -1.26 -11.48
C GLU A 60 -2.64 0.12 -10.79
N GLU A 61 -3.87 0.52 -10.45
CA GLU A 61 -4.15 1.75 -9.71
C GLU A 61 -3.45 1.80 -8.34
N VAL A 62 -3.25 0.66 -7.68
CA VAL A 62 -2.53 0.61 -6.39
C VAL A 62 -1.07 1.01 -6.58
N PHE A 63 -0.43 0.58 -7.66
CA PHE A 63 0.95 0.95 -7.97
C PHE A 63 1.07 2.45 -8.25
N LYS A 64 0.14 3.01 -9.05
CA LYS A 64 0.06 4.45 -9.31
C LYS A 64 -0.14 5.26 -8.03
N ARG A 65 -1.08 4.84 -7.17
CA ARG A 65 -1.38 5.54 -5.90
C ARG A 65 -0.25 5.43 -4.87
N LEU A 66 0.56 4.37 -4.93
CA LEU A 66 1.72 4.19 -4.07
C LEU A 66 3.02 4.70 -4.69
N ASN A 67 2.96 5.34 -5.87
CA ASN A 67 4.11 5.83 -6.61
C ASN A 67 5.20 4.75 -6.78
N ILE A 68 4.76 3.54 -7.17
CA ILE A 68 5.63 2.43 -7.55
C ILE A 68 5.77 2.49 -9.07
N GLU A 69 6.98 2.77 -9.55
CA GLU A 69 7.31 2.65 -10.98
C GLU A 69 7.43 1.16 -11.36
N ASP A 70 7.00 0.82 -12.59
CA ASP A 70 7.15 -0.52 -13.18
C ASP A 70 8.62 -0.87 -13.47
#